data_AF-A0A972E9X1-F1
#
_entry.id   AF-A0A972E9X1-F1
#
_cell.length_a   1.000
_cell.length_b   1.000
_cell.length_c   1.000
_cell.angle_alpha   90.00
_cell.angle_beta   90.00
_cell.angle_gamma   90.00
#
_symmetry.space_group_name_H-M   'P 1'
#
loop_
_entity.id
_entity.type
_entity.pdbx_description
1 polymer ?
#
loop_
_entity_poly.entity_id
_entity_poly.type
_entity_poly.pdbx_seq_one_letter_code
_entity_poly.pdbx_strand_id
1 'polypeptide(L)'
;MDLGLIGDKGWYVSGIFDFILGSTGAVNFYAGPGIQLGTRNYEETDGGNILKFDAAIVGQVGAEYELANIPLNISLDWRPALYFNHGGFGWTGFGIALRYRY
;
A
#
# COMPACT_ATOMS: atom_id res chain seq x y z
N MET A 1 4.43 9.43 3.96
CA MET A 1 3.22 9.98 3.31
C MET A 1 3.32 9.61 1.84
N ASP A 2 2.32 8.89 1.33
CA ASP A 2 2.25 8.44 -0.06
C ASP A 2 1.02 9.06 -0.74
N LEU A 3 1.17 9.58 -1.95
CA LEU A 3 0.13 10.26 -2.73
C LEU A 3 -0.10 9.50 -4.04
N GLY A 4 -1.32 9.05 -4.27
CA GLY A 4 -1.69 8.35 -5.49
C GLY A 4 -2.80 9.05 -6.26
N LEU A 5 -2.63 9.11 -7.58
CA LEU A 5 -3.63 9.62 -8.53
C LEU A 5 -4.25 8.42 -9.26
N ILE A 6 -5.57 8.27 -9.21
CA ILE A 6 -6.30 7.26 -9.99
C ILE A 6 -6.77 7.91 -11.30
N GLY A 7 -5.84 8.49 -12.08
CA GLY A 7 -6.16 9.17 -13.35
C GLY A 7 -7.39 10.09 -13.27
N ASP A 8 -8.29 9.99 -14.25
CA ASP A 8 -9.55 10.77 -14.30
C ASP A 8 -10.62 10.31 -13.28
N LYS A 9 -10.33 9.26 -12.51
CA LYS A 9 -11.28 8.63 -11.58
C LYS A 9 -11.12 9.08 -10.14
N GLY A 10 -10.25 10.05 -9.86
CA GLY A 10 -10.11 10.69 -8.55
C GLY A 10 -8.72 10.54 -7.92
N TRP A 11 -8.58 10.95 -6.67
CA TRP A 11 -7.32 11.01 -5.94
C TRP A 11 -7.42 10.29 -4.59
N TYR A 12 -6.31 9.79 -4.09
CA TYR A 12 -6.21 9.30 -2.71
C TYR A 12 -4.90 9.72 -2.07
N VAL A 13 -4.96 9.98 -0.77
CA VAL A 13 -3.83 10.26 0.10
C VAL A 13 -3.76 9.14 1.12
N SER A 14 -2.59 8.54 1.28
CA SER A 14 -2.34 7.54 2.31
C SER A 14 -1.23 7.98 3.27
N GLY A 15 -1.55 7.94 4.56
CA GLY A 15 -0.60 8.04 5.65
C GLY A 15 -0.37 6.68 6.26
N ILE A 16 0.81 6.09 6.04
CA ILE A 16 1.22 4.83 6.65
C ILE A 16 2.35 5.15 7.63
N PHE A 17 2.23 4.60 8.85
CA PHE A 17 3.27 4.70 9.86
C PHE A 17 4.00 3.36 9.96
N ASP A 18 5.15 3.26 9.31
CA ASP A 18 5.94 2.03 9.29
C ASP A 18 6.79 1.89 10.56
N PHE A 19 6.56 0.82 11.31
CA PHE A 19 7.40 0.41 12.43
C PHE A 19 8.38 -0.65 11.95
N ILE A 20 9.67 -0.44 12.24
CA ILE A 20 10.69 -1.48 12.10
C ILE A 20 10.50 -2.43 13.29
N LEU A 21 9.92 -3.60 13.05
CA LEU A 21 9.63 -4.59 14.08
C LEU A 21 10.91 -5.24 14.61
N GLY A 22 11.94 -5.31 13.77
CA GLY A 22 13.25 -5.80 14.13
C GLY A 22 14.01 -6.33 12.93
N SER A 23 15.32 -6.46 13.14
CA SER A 23 16.22 -7.14 12.22
C SER A 23 16.66 -8.45 12.87
N THR A 24 16.46 -9.58 12.20
CA THR A 24 16.96 -10.89 12.62
C THR A 24 17.98 -11.39 11.60
N GLY A 25 19.25 -11.09 11.86
CA GLY A 25 20.36 -11.45 10.97
C GLY A 25 20.25 -10.74 9.62
N ALA A 26 19.93 -11.49 8.58
CA ALA A 26 19.80 -11.02 7.21
C ALA A 26 18.37 -10.55 6.83
N VAL A 27 17.38 -10.73 7.72
CA VAL A 27 15.99 -10.36 7.47
C VAL A 27 15.59 -9.14 8.30
N ASN A 28 15.12 -8.08 7.66
CA ASN A 28 14.52 -6.90 8.28
C ASN A 28 13.00 -6.97 8.12
N PHE A 29 12.25 -6.92 9.22
CA PHE A 29 10.79 -6.87 9.19
C PHE A 29 10.30 -5.47 9.52
N TYR A 30 9.35 -5.00 8.72
CA TYR A 30 8.62 -3.76 8.98
C TYR A 30 7.13 -4.02 8.87
N ALA A 31 6.36 -3.36 9.72
CA ALA A 31 4.92 -3.33 9.62
C ALA A 31 4.39 -1.99 10.11
N GLY A 32 3.37 -1.49 9.45
CA GLY A 32 2.80 -0.19 9.71
C GLY A 32 1.31 -0.15 9.45
N PRO A 33 0.49 0.22 10.44
CA PRO A 33 -0.87 0.63 10.16
C PRO A 33 -0.87 2.00 9.50
N GLY A 34 -1.92 2.27 8.75
CA GLY A 34 -2.11 3.52 8.05
C GLY A 34 -3.59 3.77 7.76
N ILE A 35 -3.84 4.97 7.29
CA ILE A 35 -5.15 5.40 6.81
C ILE A 35 -5.01 5.93 5.40
N GLN A 36 -6.06 5.74 4.61
CA GLN A 36 -6.19 6.27 3.27
C GLN A 36 -7.51 7.03 3.18
N LEU A 37 -7.43 8.26 2.67
CA LEU A 37 -8.58 9.13 2.44
C LEU A 37 -8.50 9.61 1.01
N GLY A 38 -9.62 9.61 0.30
CA GLY A 38 -9.62 10.01 -1.10
C GLY A 38 -11.01 10.21 -1.65
N THR A 39 -11.07 10.43 -2.95
CA THR A 39 -12.32 10.54 -3.69
C THR A 39 -12.24 9.66 -4.91
N ARG A 40 -13.35 8.98 -5.22
CA ARG A 40 -13.49 8.18 -6.43
C ARG A 40 -14.69 8.69 -7.23
N ASN A 41 -14.49 8.93 -8.51
CA ASN A 41 -15.55 9.20 -9.47
C ASN A 41 -16.13 7.86 -9.91
N TYR A 42 -17.41 7.67 -9.65
CA TYR A 42 -18.18 6.59 -10.23
C TYR A 42 -18.98 7.16 -11.41
N GLU A 43 -18.83 6.54 -12.58
CA GLU A 43 -19.75 6.77 -13.70
C GLU A 43 -21.08 6.10 -13.36
N GLU A 44 -22.12 6.92 -13.28
CA GLU A 44 -23.48 6.45 -13.12
C GLU A 44 -24.06 6.08 -14.50
N THR A 45 -24.91 5.06 -14.57
CA THR A 45 -25.48 4.52 -15.83
C THR A 45 -26.25 5.57 -16.66
N ASP A 46 -26.66 6.70 -16.05
CA ASP A 46 -27.34 7.83 -16.71
C ASP A 46 -26.41 8.98 -17.17
N GLY A 47 -25.08 8.77 -17.17
CA GLY A 47 -24.11 9.77 -17.63
C GLY A 47 -23.75 10.86 -16.62
N GLY A 48 -24.16 10.69 -15.35
CA GLY A 48 -23.73 11.51 -14.22
C GLY A 48 -22.41 11.03 -13.62
N ASN A 49 -21.52 11.96 -13.28
CA ASN A 49 -20.33 11.67 -12.47
C ASN A 49 -20.63 12.01 -11.00
N ILE A 50 -20.67 10.99 -10.13
CA ILE A 50 -20.75 11.21 -8.68
C ILE A 50 -19.38 11.02 -8.06
N LEU A 51 -18.90 12.08 -7.43
CA LEU A 51 -17.65 12.09 -6.69
C LEU A 51 -17.93 11.60 -5.26
N LYS A 52 -17.55 10.36 -4.97
CA LYS A 52 -17.75 9.76 -3.64
C LYS A 52 -16.47 9.89 -2.82
N PHE A 53 -16.63 10.35 -1.57
CA PHE A 53 -15.54 10.31 -0.60
C PHE A 53 -15.30 8.89 -0.13
N ASP A 54 -14.03 8.51 -0.01
CA ASP A 54 -13.60 7.18 0.38
C ASP A 54 -12.62 7.28 1.55
N ALA A 55 -12.80 6.38 2.51
CA ALA A 55 -11.96 6.26 3.69
C ALA A 55 -11.66 4.79 3.94
N ALA A 56 -10.38 4.48 4.11
CA ALA A 56 -9.89 3.15 4.38
C ALA A 56 -8.83 3.16 5.46
N ILE A 57 -8.75 2.05 6.19
CA ILE A 57 -7.56 1.70 6.96
C ILE A 57 -6.70 0.83 6.06
N VAL A 58 -5.43 1.17 5.96
CA VAL A 58 -4.44 0.39 5.23
C VAL A 58 -3.45 -0.19 6.21
N GLY A 59 -3.01 -1.41 5.98
CA GLY A 59 -1.85 -1.99 6.65
C GLY A 59 -0.74 -2.14 5.64
N GLN A 60 0.49 -2.00 6.07
CA GLN A 60 1.67 -2.42 5.34
C GLN A 60 2.43 -3.40 6.22
N VAL A 61 2.83 -4.52 5.65
CA VAL A 61 3.76 -5.43 6.29
C VAL A 61 4.71 -5.93 5.23
N GLY A 62 5.99 -5.94 5.56
CA GLY A 62 6.97 -6.45 4.63
C GLY A 62 8.22 -6.95 5.31
N ALA A 63 8.99 -7.68 4.51
CA ALA A 63 10.22 -8.31 4.90
C ALA A 63 11.27 -8.04 3.82
N GLU A 64 12.43 -7.58 4.25
CA GLU A 64 13.61 -7.40 3.42
C GLU A 64 14.64 -8.45 3.80
N TYR A 65 15.06 -9.26 2.84
CA TYR A 65 16.13 -10.23 2.99
C TYR A 65 17.38 -9.77 2.24
N GLU A 66 18.45 -9.54 2.98
CA GLU A 66 19.76 -9.16 2.45
C GLU A 66 20.65 -10.41 2.36
N LEU A 67 20.98 -10.84 1.14
CA LEU A 67 21.91 -11.95 0.99
C LEU A 67 23.34 -11.45 1.31
N ALA A 68 23.97 -12.03 2.34
CA ALA A 68 25.34 -11.64 2.71
C ALA A 68 26.40 -12.08 1.68
N ASN A 69 26.14 -13.16 0.92
CA ASN A 69 27.10 -13.77 -0.01
C ASN A 69 26.94 -13.31 -1.47
N ILE A 70 25.84 -12.66 -1.81
CA ILE A 70 25.53 -12.16 -3.15
C ILE A 70 24.93 -10.79 -2.92
N PRO A 71 25.34 -9.72 -3.63
CA PRO A 71 24.86 -8.37 -3.35
C PRO A 71 23.44 -8.18 -3.91
N LEU A 72 22.51 -8.94 -3.35
CA LEU A 72 21.13 -9.08 -3.76
C LEU A 72 20.25 -8.90 -2.54
N ASN A 73 19.27 -8.03 -2.69
CA ASN A 73 18.25 -7.75 -1.70
C ASN A 73 16.90 -8.15 -2.27
N ILE A 74 16.14 -8.89 -1.48
CA ILE A 74 14.79 -9.30 -1.82
C ILE A 74 13.86 -8.62 -0.84
N SER A 75 12.90 -7.82 -1.31
CA SER A 75 11.85 -7.26 -0.48
C SER A 75 10.51 -7.85 -0.86
N LEU A 76 9.73 -8.17 0.16
CA LEU A 76 8.35 -8.62 0.05
C LEU A 76 7.49 -7.62 0.81
N ASP A 77 6.60 -6.95 0.09
CA ASP A 77 5.67 -5.95 0.60
C ASP A 77 4.25 -6.48 0.45
N TRP A 78 3.48 -6.50 1.52
CA TRP A 78 2.06 -6.79 1.48
C TRP A 78 1.27 -5.62 2.06
N ARG A 79 0.30 -5.13 1.29
CA ARG A 79 -0.53 -4.00 1.68
C ARG A 79 -2.01 -4.40 1.65
N PRO A 80 -2.62 -4.79 2.78
CA PRO A 80 -4.06 -4.88 2.89
C PRO A 80 -4.71 -3.50 3.06
N ALA A 81 -5.90 -3.31 2.49
CA ALA A 81 -6.74 -2.11 2.63
C ALA A 81 -8.19 -2.51 2.96
N LEU A 82 -8.77 -1.86 3.96
CA LEU A 82 -10.14 -2.06 4.41
C LEU A 82 -10.91 -0.75 4.22
N TYR A 83 -11.84 -0.74 3.26
CA TYR A 83 -12.64 0.44 2.95
C TYR A 83 -13.92 0.45 3.79
N PHE A 84 -14.12 1.54 4.54
CA PHE A 84 -15.28 1.67 5.43
C PHE A 84 -16.56 2.10 4.70
N ASN A 85 -16.44 2.92 3.65
CA ASN A 85 -17.61 3.57 3.03
C ASN A 85 -18.43 2.68 2.09
N HIS A 86 -17.87 1.57 1.60
CA HIS A 86 -18.56 0.64 0.69
C HIS A 86 -18.46 -0.82 1.14
N GLY A 87 -17.95 -1.07 2.36
CA GLY A 87 -17.87 -2.41 2.94
C GLY A 87 -16.99 -3.38 2.13
N GLY A 88 -15.98 -2.87 1.44
CA GLY A 88 -15.11 -3.63 0.55
C GLY A 88 -13.75 -3.94 1.18
N PHE A 89 -13.30 -5.18 1.05
CA PHE A 89 -11.90 -5.54 1.30
C PHE A 89 -11.08 -5.29 0.04
N GLY A 90 -10.19 -4.30 0.09
CA GLY A 90 -9.18 -4.09 -0.93
C GLY A 90 -7.89 -4.81 -0.56
N TRP A 91 -7.59 -5.91 -1.21
CA TRP A 91 -6.19 -6.31 -1.32
C TRP A 91 -5.52 -5.26 -2.22
N THR A 92 -4.57 -4.47 -1.71
CA THR A 92 -3.81 -3.51 -2.55
C THR A 92 -2.57 -4.11 -3.21
N GLY A 93 -2.29 -5.39 -3.02
CA GLY A 93 -1.25 -6.11 -3.76
C GLY A 93 -0.28 -6.84 -2.84
N PHE A 94 0.35 -7.86 -3.37
CA PHE A 94 1.68 -8.28 -2.92
C PHE A 94 2.69 -7.67 -3.89
N GLY A 95 3.65 -6.93 -3.36
CA GLY A 95 4.81 -6.42 -4.07
C GLY A 95 6.00 -7.32 -3.77
N ILE A 96 6.71 -7.73 -4.82
CA ILE A 96 8.02 -8.37 -4.67
C ILE A 96 9.02 -7.46 -5.38
N ALA A 97 10.08 -7.07 -4.69
CA ALA A 97 11.16 -6.31 -5.28
C ALA A 97 12.48 -7.08 -5.13
N LEU A 98 13.28 -7.01 -6.19
CA LEU A 98 14.62 -7.57 -6.24
C LEU A 98 15.57 -6.43 -6.57
N ARG A 99 16.54 -6.17 -5.69
CA ARG A 99 17.52 -5.11 -5.88
C ARG A 99 18.92 -5.71 -5.90
N TYR A 100 19.63 -5.48 -6.99
CA TYR A 100 21.05 -5.76 -7.12
C TYR A 100 21.85 -4.54 -6.64
N ARG A 101 22.83 -4.75 -5.76
CA ARG A 101 23.85 -3.76 -5.39
C ARG A 101 25.20 -4.21 -5.94
N TYR A 102 26.10 -3.29 -6.23
CA TYR A 102 27.47 -3.56 -6.69
C TYR A 102 28.46 -2.89 -5.76
#